data_AF-A0A350Y7T6-F1
#
_entry.id   AF-A0A350Y7T6-F1
#
_cell.length_a   1.000
_cell.length_b   1.000
_cell.length_c   1.000
_cell.angle_alpha   90.00
_cell.angle_beta   90.00
_cell.angle_gamma   90.00
#
_symmetry.space_group_name_H-M   'P 1'
#
loop_
_entity.id
_entity.type
_entity.pdbx_description
1 polymer ?
#
loop_
_entity_poly.entity_id
_entity_poly.type
_entity_poly.pdbx_seq_one_letter_code
_entity_poly.pdbx_strand_id
1 'polypeptide(L)'
;MKLELKAKYLQYLNHKKGDEGFTLIELLVVIIIIGILAAIALPAFMNQAAKARQSEAKQIIGSAMRAQQAFRLENPRFASTAAELAIGIKTSSANFAYSDQYVAGGGMAVPETSRGKFGEPDNISNSVSMYGNANDTEAVRHYAGAAYTTEDADGNATTVTLLCEGNKPGVEAKVAAGPPQTITSTLECVDSKTL
;
A
#
# COMPACT_ATOMS: atom_id res chain seq x y z
N MET A 1 46.83 22.19 67.41
CA MET A 1 45.64 22.94 66.93
C MET A 1 45.72 23.41 65.46
N LYS A 2 46.90 23.57 64.83
CA LYS A 2 47.03 24.07 63.43
C LYS A 2 46.65 23.07 62.31
N LEU A 3 46.54 21.77 62.60
CA LEU A 3 46.32 20.71 61.59
C LEU A 3 44.86 20.62 61.13
N GLU A 4 43.91 20.86 62.03
CA GLU A 4 42.46 20.90 61.75
C GLU A 4 42.09 21.95 60.69
N LEU A 5 42.73 23.12 60.76
CA LEU A 5 42.44 24.24 59.87
C LEU A 5 42.95 23.96 58.45
N LYS A 6 44.08 23.25 58.33
CA LYS A 6 44.67 22.85 57.05
C LYS A 6 43.85 21.77 56.35
N ALA A 7 43.29 20.83 57.12
CA ALA A 7 42.39 19.79 56.62
C ALA A 7 41.07 20.37 56.11
N LYS A 8 40.44 21.28 56.85
CA LYS A 8 39.23 22.01 56.40
C LYS A 8 39.47 22.86 55.16
N TYR A 9 40.64 23.48 55.03
CA TYR A 9 40.99 24.31 53.87
C TYR A 9 41.19 23.48 52.59
N LEU A 10 41.79 22.29 52.71
CA LEU A 10 41.94 21.35 51.59
C LEU A 10 40.59 20.74 51.15
N GLN A 11 39.67 20.53 52.08
CA GLN A 11 38.32 20.03 51.77
C GLN A 11 37.48 21.06 50.99
N TYR A 12 37.65 22.36 51.27
CA TYR A 12 37.00 23.45 50.52
C TYR A 12 37.52 23.58 49.08
N LEU A 13 38.80 23.27 48.85
CA LEU A 13 39.39 23.28 47.52
C LEU A 13 39.00 22.05 46.68
N ASN A 14 38.75 20.89 47.31
CA ASN A 14 38.33 19.67 46.61
C ASN A 14 36.86 19.72 46.11
N HIS A 15 36.02 20.57 46.69
CA HIS A 15 34.65 20.82 46.21
C HIS A 15 34.58 21.80 45.02
N LYS A 16 35.74 22.33 44.60
CA LYS A 16 35.87 23.30 43.50
C LYS A 16 36.46 22.65 42.25
N LYS A 17 36.20 21.36 42.04
CA LYS A 17 36.30 20.78 40.70
C LYS A 17 35.09 21.30 39.92
N GLY A 18 35.36 22.05 38.86
CA GLY A 18 34.33 22.72 38.07
C GLY A 18 33.37 21.71 37.48
N ASP A 19 32.17 21.62 38.06
CA ASP A 19 31.01 21.10 37.35
C ASP A 19 30.67 22.13 36.27
N GLU A 20 31.29 21.98 35.11
CA GLU A 20 30.89 22.66 33.88
C GLU A 20 29.51 22.10 33.48
N GLY A 21 28.47 22.63 34.12
CA GLY A 21 27.09 22.28 33.85
C GLY A 21 26.66 22.77 32.47
N PHE A 22 25.91 21.93 31.77
CA PHE A 22 25.24 22.26 30.50
C PHE A 22 24.44 23.56 30.67
N THR A 23 24.68 24.55 29.83
CA THR A 23 23.95 25.81 29.94
C THR A 23 22.53 25.64 29.42
N LEU A 24 21.56 26.34 30.03
CA LEU A 24 20.17 26.32 29.54
C LEU A 24 20.07 26.84 28.10
N ILE A 25 20.97 27.74 27.71
CA ILE A 25 21.01 28.28 26.35
C ILE A 25 21.51 27.26 25.32
N GLU A 26 22.50 26.42 25.67
CA GLU A 26 22.94 25.33 24.80
C GLU A 26 21.81 24.34 24.54
N LEU A 27 21.09 23.95 25.59
CA LEU A 27 19.96 23.05 25.45
C LEU A 27 18.82 23.69 24.62
N LEU A 28 18.58 25.00 24.81
CA LEU A 28 17.59 25.76 24.04
C LEU A 28 17.89 25.80 22.53
N VAL A 29 19.15 26.05 22.15
CA VAL A 29 19.53 26.06 20.72
C VAL A 29 19.39 24.66 20.12
N VAL A 30 19.76 23.61 20.86
CA VAL A 30 19.62 22.22 20.40
C VAL A 30 18.16 21.86 20.13
N ILE A 31 17.23 22.19 21.04
CA ILE A 31 15.81 21.87 20.84
C ILE A 31 15.21 22.66 19.66
N ILE A 32 15.71 23.87 19.39
CA ILE A 32 15.30 24.65 18.22
C ILE A 32 15.76 23.97 16.93
N ILE A 33 17.02 23.52 16.87
CA ILE A 33 17.56 22.85 15.69
C ILE A 33 16.82 21.53 15.41
N ILE A 34 16.63 20.66 16.43
CA ILE A 34 15.88 19.42 16.25
C ILE A 34 14.40 19.69 15.90
N GLY A 35 13.81 20.78 16.41
CA GLY A 35 12.45 21.20 16.07
C GLY A 35 12.30 21.54 14.59
N ILE A 36 13.25 22.30 14.03
CA ILE A 36 13.26 22.65 12.60
C ILE A 36 13.46 21.39 11.74
N LEU A 37 14.41 20.53 12.12
CA LEU A 37 14.67 19.28 11.39
C LEU A 37 13.45 18.35 11.42
N ALA A 38 12.81 18.20 12.58
CA ALA A 38 11.61 17.38 12.74
C ALA A 38 10.44 17.89 11.92
N ALA A 39 10.23 19.22 11.84
CA ALA A 39 9.16 19.81 11.05
C ALA A 39 9.24 19.47 9.55
N ILE A 40 10.46 19.35 8.99
CA ILE A 40 10.67 18.97 7.58
C ILE A 40 10.70 17.46 7.42
N ALA A 41 11.35 16.74 8.33
CA ALA A 41 11.57 15.30 8.22
C ALA A 41 10.29 14.48 8.43
N LEU A 42 9.43 14.88 9.38
CA LEU A 42 8.24 14.13 9.75
C LEU A 42 7.23 13.95 8.59
N PRO A 43 6.80 15.00 7.86
CA PRO A 43 5.87 14.82 6.73
C PRO A 43 6.49 13.96 5.60
N ALA A 44 7.79 14.13 5.35
CA ALA A 44 8.50 13.32 4.36
C ALA A 44 8.55 11.83 4.76
N PHE A 45 8.79 11.55 6.04
CA PHE A 45 8.80 10.19 6.58
C PHE A 45 7.41 9.54 6.52
N MET A 46 6.35 10.28 6.87
CA MET A 46 4.97 9.79 6.75
C MET A 46 4.58 9.42 5.32
N ASN A 47 4.97 10.23 4.33
CA ASN A 47 4.73 9.93 2.92
C ASN A 47 5.53 8.70 2.45
N GLN A 48 6.78 8.55 2.89
CA GLN A 48 7.58 7.35 2.59
C GLN A 48 6.97 6.09 3.20
N ALA A 49 6.49 6.15 4.44
CA ALA A 49 5.78 5.05 5.09
C ALA A 49 4.51 4.68 4.32
N ALA A 50 3.71 5.66 3.89
CA ALA A 50 2.51 5.42 3.08
C ALA A 50 2.86 4.75 1.73
N LYS A 51 3.92 5.21 1.04
CA LYS A 51 4.40 4.59 -0.21
C LYS A 51 4.87 3.15 0.00
N ALA A 52 5.55 2.85 1.11
CA ALA A 52 5.96 1.49 1.44
C ALA A 52 4.75 0.56 1.63
N ARG A 53 3.72 1.02 2.35
CA ARG A 53 2.45 0.29 2.49
C ARG A 53 1.77 0.09 1.13
N GLN A 54 1.72 1.12 0.29
CA GLN A 54 1.15 1.01 -1.06
C GLN A 54 1.89 -0.04 -1.92
N SER A 55 3.22 -0.09 -1.83
CA SER A 55 4.04 -1.08 -2.54
C SER A 55 3.67 -2.52 -2.14
N GLU A 56 3.38 -2.77 -0.86
CA GLU A 56 2.92 -4.08 -0.38
C GLU A 56 1.64 -4.52 -1.12
N ALA A 57 0.63 -3.65 -1.21
CA ALA A 57 -0.61 -3.97 -1.91
C ALA A 57 -0.41 -4.19 -3.41
N LYS A 58 0.42 -3.35 -4.07
CA LYS A 58 0.76 -3.53 -5.48
C LYS A 58 1.44 -4.88 -5.74
N GLN A 59 2.36 -5.28 -4.87
CA GLN A 59 3.07 -6.56 -4.99
C GLN A 59 2.14 -7.75 -4.79
N ILE A 60 1.32 -7.74 -3.73
CA ILE A 60 0.39 -8.83 -3.44
C ILE A 60 -0.62 -8.98 -4.58
N ILE A 61 -1.28 -7.89 -4.99
CA ILE A 61 -2.27 -7.93 -6.07
C ILE A 61 -1.63 -8.26 -7.42
N GLY A 62 -0.49 -7.65 -7.75
CA GLY A 62 0.23 -7.96 -8.99
C GLY A 62 0.72 -9.40 -9.06
N SER A 63 1.12 -10.00 -7.93
CA SER A 63 1.45 -11.43 -7.87
C SER A 63 0.21 -12.32 -8.03
N ALA A 64 -0.92 -11.95 -7.42
CA ALA A 64 -2.19 -12.64 -7.57
C ALA A 64 -2.66 -12.65 -9.02
N MET A 65 -2.61 -11.50 -9.71
CA MET A 65 -3.05 -11.40 -11.11
C MET A 65 -2.18 -12.22 -12.07
N ARG A 66 -0.86 -12.22 -11.86
CA ARG A 66 0.05 -13.09 -12.63
C ARG A 66 -0.23 -14.57 -12.38
N ALA A 67 -0.53 -14.95 -11.14
CA ALA A 67 -0.93 -16.31 -10.81
C ALA A 67 -2.30 -16.67 -11.42
N GLN A 68 -3.25 -15.74 -11.48
CA GLN A 68 -4.53 -15.93 -12.17
C GLN A 68 -4.35 -16.18 -13.67
N GLN A 69 -3.42 -15.46 -14.31
CA GLN A 69 -3.03 -15.71 -15.70
C GLN A 69 -2.46 -17.13 -15.88
N ALA A 70 -1.50 -17.52 -15.04
CA ALA A 70 -0.91 -18.86 -15.09
C ALA A 70 -1.98 -19.95 -14.84
N PHE A 71 -2.84 -19.75 -13.84
CA PHE A 71 -3.93 -20.67 -13.52
C PHE A 71 -4.89 -20.84 -14.70
N ARG A 72 -5.20 -19.76 -15.43
CA ARG A 72 -6.09 -19.78 -16.60
C ARG A 72 -5.46 -20.47 -17.82
N LEU A 73 -4.13 -20.54 -17.90
CA LEU A 73 -3.44 -21.35 -18.91
C LEU A 73 -3.63 -22.85 -18.67
N GLU A 74 -3.72 -23.26 -17.41
CA GLU A 74 -3.89 -24.66 -17.01
C GLU A 74 -5.37 -25.06 -16.87
N ASN A 75 -6.24 -24.11 -16.55
CA ASN A 75 -7.66 -24.35 -16.24
C ASN A 75 -8.57 -23.51 -17.14
N PRO A 76 -9.76 -24.01 -17.50
CA PRO A 76 -10.73 -23.27 -18.32
C PRO A 76 -11.39 -22.08 -17.60
N ARG A 77 -11.02 -21.82 -16.35
CA ARG A 77 -11.58 -20.75 -15.49
C ARG A 77 -10.48 -20.06 -14.69
N PHE A 78 -10.81 -18.92 -14.10
CA PHE A 78 -9.98 -18.30 -13.07
C PHE A 78 -10.13 -19.03 -11.72
N ALA A 79 -9.14 -18.84 -10.85
CA ALA A 79 -9.23 -19.30 -9.48
C ALA A 79 -10.23 -18.42 -8.72
N SER A 80 -11.14 -19.07 -8.01
CA SER A 80 -12.25 -18.43 -7.30
C SER A 80 -11.82 -17.77 -5.99
N THR A 81 -10.67 -18.17 -5.46
CA THR A 81 -10.10 -17.70 -4.19
C THR A 81 -8.58 -17.59 -4.30
N ALA A 82 -7.96 -16.70 -3.52
CA ALA A 82 -6.51 -16.58 -3.44
C ALA A 82 -5.82 -17.87 -2.93
N ALA A 83 -6.52 -18.69 -2.14
CA ALA A 83 -5.99 -19.97 -1.66
C ALA A 83 -5.81 -20.99 -2.79
N GLU A 84 -6.71 -20.99 -3.78
CA GLU A 84 -6.65 -21.87 -4.94
C GLU A 84 -5.46 -21.57 -5.86
N LEU A 85 -4.93 -20.34 -5.83
CA LEU A 85 -3.71 -19.98 -6.54
C LEU A 85 -2.45 -20.65 -5.94
N ALA A 86 -2.52 -21.15 -4.70
CA ALA A 86 -1.41 -21.86 -4.03
C ALA A 86 -0.07 -21.10 -3.95
N ILE A 87 -0.06 -19.77 -4.10
CA ILE A 87 1.15 -18.92 -4.03
C ILE A 87 1.37 -18.27 -2.65
N GLY A 88 0.61 -18.68 -1.63
CA GLY A 88 0.79 -18.20 -0.26
C GLY A 88 0.36 -16.75 -0.01
N ILE A 89 -0.59 -16.22 -0.79
CA ILE A 89 -1.17 -14.90 -0.54
C ILE A 89 -1.89 -14.91 0.81
N LYS A 90 -1.49 -14.01 1.71
CA LYS A 90 -2.22 -13.74 2.94
C LYS A 90 -3.36 -12.78 2.64
N THR A 91 -4.57 -13.14 3.06
CA THR A 91 -5.78 -12.32 2.85
C THR A 91 -5.90 -11.16 3.85
N SER A 92 -4.94 -11.01 4.77
CA SER A 92 -4.89 -9.88 5.70
C SER A 92 -3.45 -9.60 6.12
N SER A 93 -3.13 -8.31 6.20
CA SER A 93 -1.91 -7.76 6.77
C SER A 93 -2.23 -6.62 7.74
N ALA A 94 -1.21 -6.08 8.40
CA ALA A 94 -1.39 -4.91 9.26
C ALA A 94 -1.92 -3.69 8.50
N ASN A 95 -1.61 -3.58 7.20
CA ASN A 95 -1.92 -2.42 6.38
C ASN A 95 -3.17 -2.63 5.51
N PHE A 96 -3.46 -3.86 5.09
CA PHE A 96 -4.54 -4.17 4.15
C PHE A 96 -5.34 -5.41 4.53
N ALA A 97 -6.63 -5.38 4.23
CA ALA A 97 -7.48 -6.55 4.14
C ALA A 97 -7.73 -6.88 2.66
N TYR A 98 -7.42 -8.12 2.25
CA TYR A 98 -7.62 -8.59 0.89
C TYR A 98 -8.87 -9.46 0.78
N SER A 99 -9.61 -9.28 -0.30
CA SER A 99 -10.82 -10.04 -0.60
C SER A 99 -10.94 -10.33 -2.08
N ASP A 100 -11.39 -11.52 -2.43
CA ASP A 100 -11.60 -11.96 -3.82
C ASP A 100 -13.09 -11.93 -4.17
N GLN A 101 -13.38 -11.64 -5.43
CA GLN A 101 -14.69 -11.82 -6.04
C GLN A 101 -14.54 -12.49 -7.40
N TYR A 102 -15.12 -13.68 -7.53
CA TYR A 102 -15.20 -14.40 -8.79
C TYR A 102 -16.58 -14.23 -9.42
N VAL A 103 -16.61 -13.92 -10.72
CA VAL A 103 -17.84 -13.77 -11.50
C VAL A 103 -17.75 -14.68 -12.73
N ALA A 104 -18.50 -15.79 -12.69
CA ALA A 104 -18.67 -16.68 -13.83
C ALA A 104 -19.66 -16.09 -14.83
N GLY A 105 -19.34 -16.10 -16.13
CA GLY A 105 -20.28 -15.67 -17.17
C GLY A 105 -20.60 -14.16 -17.18
N GLY A 106 -19.88 -13.35 -16.40
CA GLY A 106 -20.17 -11.94 -16.21
C GLY A 106 -18.93 -11.07 -16.42
N GLY A 107 -19.10 -10.05 -17.26
CA GLY A 107 -18.06 -9.07 -17.50
C GLY A 107 -17.78 -8.20 -16.29
N MET A 108 -16.49 -7.96 -16.06
CA MET A 108 -16.07 -6.87 -15.19
C MET A 108 -16.03 -5.59 -16.02
N ALA A 109 -16.85 -4.61 -15.66
CA ALA A 109 -16.73 -3.28 -16.22
C ALA A 109 -15.51 -2.58 -15.61
N VAL A 110 -14.50 -2.37 -16.45
CA VAL A 110 -13.40 -1.45 -16.17
C VAL A 110 -13.93 -0.02 -16.08
N PRO A 111 -13.32 0.89 -15.30
CA PRO A 111 -13.72 2.29 -15.27
C PRO A 111 -13.71 2.86 -16.69
N GLU A 112 -14.63 3.78 -17.01
CA GLU A 112 -14.74 4.35 -18.38
C GLU A 112 -13.41 4.92 -18.89
N THR A 113 -12.57 5.47 -17.99
CA THR A 113 -11.21 5.96 -18.27
C THR A 113 -10.24 4.90 -18.80
N SER A 114 -10.58 3.63 -18.63
CA SER A 114 -9.76 2.46 -18.95
C SER A 114 -10.34 1.64 -20.11
N ARG A 115 -11.57 1.91 -20.55
CA ARG A 115 -12.30 1.16 -21.61
C ARG A 115 -11.53 1.09 -22.94
N GLY A 116 -10.85 2.15 -23.34
CA GLY A 116 -10.10 2.19 -24.60
C GLY A 116 -8.71 1.52 -24.58
N LYS A 117 -8.21 1.09 -23.41
CA LYS A 117 -6.86 0.51 -23.27
C LYS A 117 -6.86 -1.01 -23.03
N PHE A 118 -7.97 -1.59 -22.57
CA PHE A 118 -8.01 -2.97 -22.07
C PHE A 118 -9.16 -3.82 -22.65
N GLY A 119 -9.73 -3.40 -23.79
CA GLY A 119 -10.81 -4.11 -24.50
C GLY A 119 -12.20 -3.61 -24.11
N GLU A 120 -13.09 -3.49 -25.10
CA GLU A 120 -14.50 -3.13 -24.91
C GLU A 120 -15.19 -4.25 -24.08
N PRO A 121 -16.04 -3.92 -23.09
CA PRO A 121 -16.63 -4.90 -22.14
C PRO A 121 -17.61 -5.91 -22.76
N ASP A 122 -17.78 -5.92 -24.07
CA ASP A 122 -18.88 -6.61 -24.75
C ASP A 122 -18.64 -8.12 -24.96
N ASN A 123 -17.45 -8.66 -24.67
CA ASN A 123 -17.14 -10.10 -24.75
C ASN A 123 -16.31 -10.61 -23.55
N ILE A 124 -16.73 -10.31 -22.31
CA ILE A 124 -16.07 -10.84 -21.10
C ILE A 124 -16.83 -12.04 -20.55
N SER A 125 -16.29 -13.24 -20.80
CA SER A 125 -16.92 -14.51 -20.43
C SER A 125 -16.66 -14.95 -18.98
N ASN A 126 -15.51 -14.60 -18.39
CA ASN A 126 -15.17 -14.92 -17.00
C ASN A 126 -14.28 -13.82 -16.42
N SER A 127 -14.51 -13.43 -15.16
CA SER A 127 -13.66 -12.45 -14.48
C SER A 127 -13.43 -12.81 -13.01
N VAL A 128 -12.29 -12.39 -12.49
CA VAL A 128 -11.99 -12.40 -11.06
C VAL A 128 -11.37 -11.07 -10.68
N SER A 129 -11.77 -10.57 -9.52
CA SER A 129 -11.25 -9.34 -8.94
C SER A 129 -10.70 -9.62 -7.55
N MET A 130 -9.58 -9.00 -7.20
CA MET A 130 -9.03 -9.01 -5.85
C MET A 130 -8.89 -7.58 -5.37
N TYR A 131 -9.44 -7.26 -4.20
CA TYR A 131 -9.38 -5.93 -3.60
C TYR A 131 -8.41 -5.96 -2.43
N GLY A 132 -7.55 -4.96 -2.33
CA GLY A 132 -6.76 -4.64 -1.15
C GLY A 132 -7.31 -3.37 -0.51
N ASN A 133 -8.10 -3.54 0.55
CA ASN A 133 -8.67 -2.44 1.30
C ASN A 133 -7.71 -1.98 2.38
N ALA A 134 -7.32 -0.71 2.36
CA ALA A 134 -6.45 -0.15 3.37
C ALA A 134 -7.16 -0.12 4.73
N ASN A 135 -6.48 -0.59 5.78
CA ASN A 135 -6.97 -0.48 7.15
C ASN A 135 -6.90 0.97 7.67
N ASP A 136 -5.90 1.72 7.18
CA ASP A 136 -5.71 3.15 7.43
C ASP A 136 -6.19 3.94 6.21
N THR A 137 -7.50 4.22 6.19
CA THR A 137 -8.20 4.84 5.07
C THR A 137 -7.84 6.31 4.86
N GLU A 138 -7.19 6.96 5.83
CA GLU A 138 -6.84 8.38 5.74
C GLU A 138 -5.46 8.59 5.10
N ALA A 139 -4.53 7.65 5.32
CA ALA A 139 -3.17 7.75 4.81
C ALA A 139 -2.91 6.95 3.52
N VAL A 140 -3.72 5.92 3.24
CA VAL A 140 -3.41 4.93 2.19
C VAL A 140 -4.58 4.73 1.22
N ARG A 141 -4.25 4.53 -0.05
CA ARG A 141 -5.20 4.27 -1.14
C ARG A 141 -5.62 2.80 -1.15
N HIS A 142 -6.84 2.54 -1.59
CA HIS A 142 -7.31 1.19 -1.88
C HIS A 142 -6.79 0.72 -3.23
N TYR A 143 -6.61 -0.58 -3.38
CA TYR A 143 -6.15 -1.22 -4.61
C TYR A 143 -7.14 -2.28 -5.06
N ALA A 144 -7.28 -2.46 -6.37
CA ALA A 144 -7.99 -3.57 -6.96
C ALA A 144 -7.15 -4.18 -8.07
N GLY A 145 -7.16 -5.49 -8.21
CA GLY A 145 -6.66 -6.20 -9.37
C GLY A 145 -7.80 -6.95 -10.01
N ALA A 146 -7.73 -7.13 -11.31
CA ALA A 146 -8.67 -7.99 -11.99
C ALA A 146 -8.03 -8.76 -13.13
N ALA A 147 -8.52 -9.97 -13.33
CA ALA A 147 -8.19 -10.81 -14.47
C ALA A 147 -9.48 -11.18 -15.19
N TYR A 148 -9.51 -11.01 -16.51
CA TYR A 148 -10.66 -11.35 -17.33
C TYR A 148 -10.22 -11.78 -18.72
N THR A 149 -11.09 -12.50 -19.42
CA THR A 149 -10.88 -12.88 -20.82
C THR A 149 -11.63 -11.94 -21.74
N THR A 150 -10.97 -11.48 -22.80
CA THR A 150 -11.61 -10.77 -23.92
C THR A 150 -11.52 -11.65 -25.15
N GLU A 151 -12.62 -11.80 -25.88
CA GLU A 151 -12.63 -12.53 -27.15
C GLU A 151 -12.57 -11.54 -28.32
N ASP A 152 -11.70 -11.80 -29.28
CA ASP A 152 -11.65 -11.03 -30.54
C ASP A 152 -12.77 -11.45 -31.51
N ALA A 153 -12.87 -10.75 -32.64
CA ALA A 153 -13.89 -11.02 -33.66
C ALA A 153 -13.76 -12.42 -34.29
N ASP A 154 -12.60 -13.06 -34.16
CA ASP A 154 -12.30 -14.39 -34.67
C ASP A 154 -12.55 -15.49 -33.62
N GLY A 155 -13.03 -15.11 -32.42
CA GLY A 155 -13.34 -16.02 -31.31
C GLY A 155 -12.12 -16.48 -30.51
N ASN A 156 -10.98 -15.81 -30.66
CA ASN A 156 -9.77 -16.10 -29.89
C ASN A 156 -9.80 -15.34 -28.55
N ALA A 157 -9.70 -16.09 -27.45
CA ALA A 157 -9.75 -15.54 -26.11
C ALA A 157 -8.36 -15.11 -25.62
N THR A 158 -8.21 -13.84 -25.28
CA THR A 158 -7.01 -13.30 -24.64
C THR A 158 -7.27 -13.00 -23.17
N THR A 159 -6.35 -13.41 -22.28
CA THR A 159 -6.45 -13.07 -20.85
C THR A 159 -5.76 -11.73 -20.58
N VAL A 160 -6.51 -10.78 -20.05
CA VAL A 160 -6.04 -9.45 -19.65
C VAL A 160 -6.06 -9.37 -18.13
N THR A 161 -5.04 -8.73 -17.57
CA THR A 161 -4.95 -8.43 -16.15
C THR A 161 -4.68 -6.96 -15.95
N LEU A 162 -5.32 -6.37 -14.94
CA LEU A 162 -5.15 -4.97 -14.61
C LEU A 162 -4.94 -4.79 -13.12
N LEU A 163 -4.27 -3.70 -12.77
CA LEU A 163 -4.17 -3.18 -11.43
C LEU A 163 -4.74 -1.77 -11.41
N CYS A 164 -5.73 -1.55 -10.56
CA CYS A 164 -6.33 -0.26 -10.29
C CYS A 164 -5.93 0.25 -8.91
N GLU A 165 -5.72 1.56 -8.82
CA GLU A 165 -5.52 2.28 -7.55
C GLU A 165 -6.54 3.40 -7.38
N GLY A 166 -6.98 3.63 -6.15
CA GLY A 166 -7.86 4.76 -5.83
C GLY A 166 -7.14 6.09 -6.08
N ASN A 167 -7.83 7.06 -6.68
CA ASN A 167 -7.27 8.40 -6.91
C ASN A 167 -7.02 9.17 -5.59
N LYS A 168 -7.68 8.77 -4.49
CA LYS A 168 -7.56 9.38 -3.17
C LYS A 168 -7.61 8.31 -2.06
N PRO A 169 -6.95 8.53 -0.91
CA PRO A 169 -7.17 7.70 0.28
C PRO A 169 -8.65 7.67 0.69
N GLY A 170 -9.11 6.53 1.21
CA GLY A 170 -10.44 6.36 1.80
C GLY A 170 -11.58 6.16 0.82
N VAL A 171 -11.29 6.12 -0.49
CA VAL A 171 -12.26 5.69 -1.50
C VAL A 171 -12.11 4.19 -1.71
N GLU A 172 -13.07 3.42 -1.23
CA GLU A 172 -13.07 1.97 -1.37
C GLU A 172 -13.03 1.57 -2.86
N ALA A 173 -12.20 0.57 -3.16
CA ALA A 173 -12.19 -0.07 -4.46
C ALA A 173 -13.33 -1.09 -4.50
N LYS A 174 -14.54 -0.65 -4.85
CA LYS A 174 -15.69 -1.55 -5.02
C LYS A 174 -16.03 -1.70 -6.49
N VAL A 175 -16.32 -2.93 -6.88
CA VAL A 175 -17.08 -3.21 -8.09
C VAL A 175 -18.56 -3.03 -7.75
N ALA A 176 -19.23 -2.13 -8.46
CA ALA A 176 -20.66 -1.89 -8.32
C ALA A 176 -21.43 -3.15 -8.73
N ALA A 177 -22.27 -3.65 -7.83
CA ALA A 177 -23.12 -4.81 -8.08
C ALA A 177 -24.16 -4.48 -9.16
N GLY A 178 -24.02 -5.08 -10.33
CA GLY A 178 -24.95 -5.00 -11.47
C GLY A 178 -24.26 -5.45 -12.76
N PRO A 179 -24.97 -5.97 -13.78
CA PRO A 179 -24.37 -6.22 -15.08
C PRO A 179 -24.35 -4.94 -15.95
N PRO A 180 -23.20 -4.53 -16.52
CA PRO A 180 -21.84 -5.01 -16.25
C PRO A 180 -21.29 -4.45 -14.92
N GLN A 181 -20.45 -5.24 -14.27
CA GLN A 181 -19.97 -5.02 -12.90
C GLN A 181 -18.91 -3.90 -12.87
N THR A 182 -19.29 -2.64 -12.64
CA THR A 182 -18.42 -1.47 -12.85
C THR A 182 -17.48 -1.19 -11.68
N ILE A 183 -16.17 -1.18 -11.91
CA ILE A 183 -15.21 -0.54 -11.00
C ILE A 183 -15.54 0.95 -10.97
N THR A 184 -15.94 1.48 -9.81
CA THR A 184 -16.37 2.88 -9.66
C THR A 184 -15.35 3.87 -10.24
N SER A 185 -15.84 4.96 -10.86
CA SER A 185 -15.09 5.99 -11.62
C SER A 185 -13.98 6.74 -10.88
N THR A 186 -13.68 6.35 -9.64
CA THR A 186 -12.68 6.92 -8.75
C THR A 186 -11.35 6.17 -8.77
N LEU A 187 -11.23 5.13 -9.59
CA LEU A 187 -10.02 4.32 -9.74
C LEU A 187 -9.30 4.58 -11.07
N GLU A 188 -7.97 4.64 -11.00
CA GLU A 188 -7.08 4.69 -12.17
C GLU A 188 -6.43 3.32 -12.35
N CYS A 189 -6.53 2.75 -13.55
CA CYS A 189 -6.06 1.40 -13.84
C CYS A 189 -4.92 1.38 -14.86
N VAL A 190 -3.95 0.49 -14.60
CA VAL A 190 -2.80 0.21 -15.46
C VAL A 190 -2.72 -1.30 -15.73
N ASP A 191 -2.05 -1.70 -16.82
CA ASP A 191 -1.77 -3.12 -17.08
C ASP A 191 -0.89 -3.65 -15.94
N SER A 192 -1.25 -4.81 -15.38
CA SER A 192 -0.45 -5.40 -14.30
C SER A 192 0.95 -5.82 -14.76
N LYS A 193 1.19 -5.94 -16.08
CA LYS A 193 2.51 -6.25 -16.67
C LYS A 193 3.48 -5.06 -16.67
N THR A 194 2.99 -3.84 -16.46
CA THR A 194 3.82 -2.62 -16.50
C THR A 194 4.40 -2.22 -15.14
N LEU A 195 4.28 -3.08 -14.13
CA LEU A 195 4.69 -2.85 -12.74
C LEU A 195 5.89 -3.70 -12.32
#